data_AF-A0A1E4T4J0-F1
#
_entry.id   AF-A0A1E4T4J0-F1
#
_cell.length_a   1.000
_cell.length_b   1.000
_cell.length_c   1.000
_cell.angle_alpha   90.00
_cell.angle_beta   90.00
_cell.angle_gamma   90.00
#
_symmetry.space_group_name_H-M   'P 1'
#
loop_
_entity.id
_entity.type
_entity.pdbx_description
1 polymer ?
#
loop_
_entity_poly.entity_id
_entity_poly.type
_entity_poly.pdbx_seq_one_letter_code
_entity_poly.pdbx_strand_id
1 'polypeptide(L)'
;MNKGLNGSHLNSLKNIHNSYVMDFCNIIWRDKAFEKNSKSKSIGFMIPDSFINKLMKQRYYRISVNGQDTEIQSPQDLNLKSNFNLFYSPPFTSIITDIIRDLEDEENVEIRLIGPLNEKSFTELIKSEDRWLDEYTYDSLRIKILNELYNKGYKGVNLLLFSSLRSLNK
;
A
#
# COMPACT_ATOMS: atom_id res chain seq x y z
N MET A 1 28.29 -28.49 21.11
CA MET A 1 27.08 -28.92 21.84
C MET A 1 25.93 -28.04 21.35
N ASN A 2 25.18 -28.50 20.33
CA ASN A 2 24.04 -27.75 19.78
C ASN A 2 22.89 -27.77 20.80
N LYS A 3 22.69 -26.67 21.53
CA LYS A 3 21.44 -26.45 22.25
C LYS A 3 20.35 -26.29 21.19
N GLY A 4 19.67 -27.38 20.85
CA GLY A 4 18.51 -27.35 19.96
C GLY A 4 17.52 -26.29 20.45
N LEU A 5 17.03 -25.46 19.53
CA LEU A 5 16.01 -24.46 19.82
C LEU A 5 14.83 -25.14 20.52
N ASN A 6 14.58 -24.73 21.76
CA ASN A 6 13.45 -25.22 22.56
C ASN A 6 12.14 -24.97 21.79
N GLY A 7 11.20 -25.92 21.78
CA GLY A 7 9.99 -25.85 20.94
C GLY A 7 9.16 -24.58 21.16
N SER A 8 9.20 -24.03 22.38
CA SER A 8 8.60 -22.73 22.73
C SER A 8 9.23 -21.55 21.98
N HIS A 9 10.56 -21.52 21.86
CA HIS A 9 11.27 -20.47 21.12
C HIS A 9 10.98 -20.56 19.62
N LEU A 10 10.92 -21.77 19.06
CA LEU A 10 10.57 -21.96 17.66
C LEU A 10 9.16 -21.43 17.34
N ASN A 11 8.20 -21.67 18.23
CA ASN A 11 6.84 -21.16 18.07
C ASN A 11 6.77 -19.63 18.18
N SER A 12 7.53 -19.03 19.12
CA SER A 12 7.64 -17.58 19.23
C SER A 12 8.19 -16.95 17.95
N LEU A 13 9.28 -17.50 17.40
CA LEU A 13 9.87 -17.04 16.14
C LEU A 13 8.90 -17.15 14.97
N LYS A 14 8.17 -18.26 14.86
CA LYS A 14 7.13 -18.45 13.83
C LYS A 14 6.01 -17.41 13.96
N ASN A 15 5.60 -17.08 15.18
CA ASN A 15 4.56 -16.07 15.39
C ASN A 15 5.05 -14.69 14.97
N ILE A 16 6.25 -14.29 15.36
CA ILE A 16 6.86 -13.01 14.94
C ILE A 16 6.99 -12.94 13.42
N HIS A 17 7.47 -14.02 12.77
CA HIS A 17 7.59 -14.06 11.31
C HIS A 17 6.23 -13.89 10.63
N ASN A 18 5.19 -14.60 11.08
CA ASN A 18 3.86 -14.46 10.52
C ASN A 18 3.29 -13.05 10.73
N SER A 19 3.55 -12.45 11.89
CA SER A 19 3.14 -11.08 12.19
C SER A 19 3.81 -10.07 11.27
N TYR A 20 5.12 -10.22 11.06
CA TYR A 20 5.90 -9.43 10.13
C TYR A 20 5.32 -9.52 8.71
N VAL A 21 5.09 -10.72 8.18
CA VAL A 21 4.50 -10.92 6.85
C VAL A 21 3.13 -10.25 6.73
N MET A 22 2.27 -10.40 7.75
CA MET A 22 0.95 -9.77 7.76
C MET A 22 1.01 -8.24 7.80
N ASP A 23 1.90 -7.67 8.61
CA ASP A 23 2.10 -6.23 8.68
C ASP A 23 2.56 -5.67 7.32
N PHE A 24 3.45 -6.38 6.62
CA PHE A 24 3.86 -6.03 5.26
C PHE A 24 2.73 -6.11 4.24
N CYS A 25 1.92 -7.18 4.26
CA CYS A 25 0.75 -7.27 3.39
C CYS A 25 -0.26 -6.14 3.66
N ASN A 26 -0.43 -5.77 4.93
CA ASN A 26 -1.37 -4.73 5.35
C ASN A 26 -0.91 -3.34 4.89
N ILE A 27 0.38 -3.02 5.04
CA ILE A 27 0.91 -1.73 4.61
C ILE A 27 1.00 -1.65 3.09
N ILE A 28 1.52 -2.67 2.39
CA ILE A 28 1.78 -2.61 0.95
C ILE A 28 0.49 -2.67 0.12
N TRP A 29 -0.49 -3.50 0.50
CA TRP A 29 -1.60 -3.86 -0.40
C TRP A 29 -3.01 -3.64 0.16
N ARG A 30 -3.24 -3.87 1.46
CA ARG A 30 -4.61 -3.92 2.02
C ARG A 30 -5.11 -2.60 2.62
N ASP A 31 -4.34 -1.52 2.52
CA ASP A 31 -4.66 -0.20 3.09
C ASP A 31 -4.92 -0.21 4.60
N LYS A 32 -4.23 -1.12 5.30
CA LYS A 32 -4.40 -1.42 6.73
C LYS A 32 -3.13 -1.15 7.53
N ALA A 33 -2.37 -0.13 7.13
CA ALA A 33 -1.14 0.27 7.78
C ALA A 33 -1.30 0.39 9.30
N PHE A 34 -0.36 -0.21 10.04
CA PHE A 34 -0.30 -0.23 11.50
C PHE A 34 -1.52 -0.84 12.22
N GLU A 35 -2.40 -1.56 11.51
CA GLU A 35 -3.53 -2.21 12.16
C GLU A 35 -3.06 -3.33 13.09
N LYS A 36 -3.51 -3.27 14.34
CA LYS A 36 -3.35 -4.33 15.33
C LYS A 36 -4.69 -5.02 15.47
N ASN A 37 -4.75 -6.29 15.15
CA ASN A 37 -6.01 -7.02 15.19
C ASN A 37 -5.76 -8.42 15.73
N SER A 38 -6.39 -8.74 16.86
CA SER A 38 -6.27 -10.01 17.58
C SER A 38 -6.74 -11.24 16.78
N LYS A 39 -7.62 -11.05 15.78
CA LYS A 39 -8.06 -12.11 14.86
C LYS A 39 -7.07 -12.33 13.71
N SER A 40 -6.26 -11.32 13.40
CA SER A 40 -5.16 -11.44 12.44
C SER A 40 -3.84 -11.67 13.18
N LYS A 41 -2.78 -12.09 12.48
CA LYS A 41 -1.45 -12.13 13.10
C LYS A 41 -0.76 -10.75 13.11
N SER A 42 -1.40 -9.70 12.62
CA SER A 42 -0.86 -8.33 12.50
C SER A 42 -0.63 -7.69 13.88
N ILE A 43 0.57 -7.16 14.10
CA ILE A 43 0.97 -6.46 15.33
C ILE A 43 1.36 -5.00 15.08
N GLY A 44 1.15 -4.51 13.87
CA GLY A 44 1.35 -3.11 13.51
C GLY A 44 2.82 -2.69 13.59
N PHE A 45 3.72 -3.57 13.16
CA PHE A 45 5.17 -3.41 13.26
C PHE A 45 5.69 -3.23 14.69
N MET A 46 4.90 -3.65 15.70
CA MET A 46 5.17 -3.43 17.12
C MET A 46 5.29 -1.95 17.50
N ILE A 47 4.79 -1.05 16.67
CA ILE A 47 4.85 0.39 16.93
C ILE A 47 3.81 0.73 18.01
N PRO A 48 4.15 1.50 19.05
CA PRO A 48 3.20 1.92 20.07
C PRO A 48 2.03 2.74 19.48
N ASP A 49 0.81 2.54 19.98
CA ASP A 49 -0.37 3.26 19.47
C ASP A 49 -0.28 4.77 19.70
N SER A 50 0.37 5.19 20.80
CA SER A 50 0.66 6.59 21.08
C SER A 50 1.50 7.25 19.99
N PHE A 51 2.43 6.51 19.38
CA PHE A 51 3.25 6.98 18.27
C PHE A 51 2.44 7.04 16.97
N ILE A 52 1.69 5.98 16.64
CA ILE A 52 0.85 5.94 15.44
C ILE A 52 -0.17 7.09 15.46
N ASN A 53 -0.81 7.34 16.61
CA ASN A 53 -1.77 8.42 16.76
C ASN A 53 -1.14 9.80 16.55
N LYS A 54 0.10 10.01 17.02
CA LYS A 54 0.83 11.26 16.77
C LYS A 54 1.24 11.38 15.31
N LEU A 55 1.76 10.32 14.71
CA LEU A 55 2.17 10.28 13.30
C LEU A 55 1.00 10.63 12.37
N MET A 56 -0.18 10.05 12.61
CA MET A 56 -1.37 10.32 11.80
C MET A 56 -1.87 11.76 11.95
N LYS A 57 -1.68 12.39 13.11
CA LYS A 57 -2.05 13.80 13.35
C LYS A 57 -1.06 14.78 12.70
N GLN A 58 0.24 14.51 12.76
CA GLN A 58 1.27 15.44 12.25
C GLN A 58 1.31 15.54 10.73
N ARG A 59 0.71 14.59 10.01
CA ARG A 59 0.75 14.52 8.54
C ARG A 59 0.00 15.66 7.83
N TYR A 60 -0.87 16.39 8.54
CA TYR A 60 -1.64 17.53 8.02
C TYR A 60 -1.14 18.90 8.50
N TYR A 61 0.05 18.97 9.10
CA TYR A 61 0.63 20.27 9.42
C TYR A 61 1.00 21.01 8.13
N ARG A 62 0.06 21.80 7.60
CA ARG A 62 0.41 22.97 6.80
C ARG A 62 1.03 23.97 7.77
N ILE A 63 2.26 24.40 7.50
CA ILE A 63 2.83 25.55 8.17
C ILE A 63 1.88 26.72 7.87
N SER A 64 1.08 27.13 8.86
CA SER A 64 0.35 28.38 8.81
C SER A 64 1.38 29.48 8.63
N VAL A 65 1.19 30.34 7.63
CA VAL A 65 2.12 31.44 7.29
C VAL A 65 2.33 32.39 8.49
N ASN A 66 1.52 32.25 9.55
CA ASN A 66 1.51 33.08 10.74
C ASN A 66 1.96 32.35 12.03
N GLY A 67 2.52 31.13 11.94
CA GLY A 67 3.07 30.41 13.10
C GLY A 67 2.07 30.02 14.19
N GLN A 68 0.77 30.11 13.91
CA GLN A 68 -0.28 29.62 14.79
C GLN A 68 -0.77 28.28 14.27
N ASP A 69 -0.60 27.26 15.11
CA ASP A 69 -1.04 25.89 14.91
C ASP A 69 -2.57 25.84 14.84
N THR A 70 -3.13 26.10 13.66
CA THR A 70 -4.55 25.82 13.42
C THR A 70 -4.70 24.34 13.14
N GLU A 71 -5.32 23.60 14.09
CA GLU A 71 -5.88 22.28 13.84
C GLU A 71 -6.99 22.41 12.79
N ILE A 72 -6.61 22.50 11.52
CA ILE A 72 -7.56 22.35 10.42
C ILE A 72 -8.06 20.92 10.53
N GLN A 73 -9.36 20.78 10.79
CA GLN A 73 -10.06 19.50 10.79
C GLN A 73 -9.59 18.71 9.56
N SER A 74 -8.87 17.61 9.82
CA SER A 74 -8.47 16.65 8.80
C SER A 74 -9.69 16.35 7.93
N PRO A 75 -9.55 16.30 6.59
CA PRO A 75 -10.62 15.78 5.74
C PRO A 75 -11.06 14.44 6.35
N GLN A 76 -12.33 14.35 6.78
CA GLN A 76 -12.85 13.17 7.47
C GLN A 76 -12.89 11.92 6.56
N ASP A 77 -12.54 12.06 5.28
CA ASP A 77 -12.89 11.08 4.23
C ASP A 77 -11.70 10.32 3.62
N LEU A 78 -10.46 10.61 4.01
CA LEU A 78 -9.30 9.87 3.49
C LEU A 78 -8.84 8.85 4.52
N ASN A 79 -8.99 7.56 4.19
CA ASN A 79 -8.37 6.47 4.93
C ASN A 79 -6.85 6.67 4.90
N LEU A 80 -6.30 7.41 5.87
CA LEU A 80 -4.89 7.78 5.95
C LEU A 80 -3.92 6.62 5.84
N LYS A 81 -4.39 5.41 6.21
CA LYS A 81 -3.61 4.17 6.13
C LYS A 81 -3.35 3.72 4.70
N SER A 82 -4.21 4.07 3.74
CA SER A 82 -3.99 3.77 2.31
C SER A 82 -2.79 4.52 1.75
N ASN A 83 -2.45 5.68 2.31
CA ASN A 83 -1.30 6.46 1.87
C ASN A 83 0.07 5.84 2.20
N PHE A 84 0.09 4.69 2.86
CA PHE A 84 1.31 3.91 3.10
C PHE A 84 1.42 2.73 2.14
N ASN A 85 0.43 2.53 1.27
CA ASN A 85 0.43 1.46 0.29
C ASN A 85 1.49 1.67 -0.78
N LEU A 86 1.69 0.61 -1.56
CA LEU A 86 2.68 0.54 -2.62
C LEU A 86 2.62 1.72 -3.60
N PHE A 87 1.41 2.18 -3.95
CA PHE A 87 1.16 3.23 -4.94
C PHE A 87 1.53 4.62 -4.41
N TYR A 88 1.44 4.84 -3.10
CA TYR A 88 1.83 6.10 -2.42
C TYR A 88 3.25 6.06 -1.84
N SER A 89 3.94 4.92 -1.91
CA SER A 89 5.24 4.73 -1.28
C SER A 89 6.32 5.47 -2.08
N PRO A 90 7.06 6.43 -1.48
CA PRO A 90 8.09 7.21 -2.21
C PRO A 90 9.10 6.37 -3.02
N PRO A 91 9.57 5.20 -2.55
CA PRO A 91 10.47 4.35 -3.33
C PRO A 91 9.85 3.75 -4.60
N PHE A 92 8.52 3.61 -4.67
CA PHE A 92 7.83 2.90 -5.74
C PHE A 92 6.96 3.79 -6.61
N THR A 93 6.50 4.95 -6.12
CA THR A 93 5.56 5.80 -6.84
C THR A 93 6.08 6.17 -8.23
N SER A 94 7.34 6.57 -8.38
CA SER A 94 7.90 6.91 -9.71
C SER A 94 7.87 5.71 -10.66
N ILE A 95 8.32 4.54 -10.21
CA ILE A 95 8.38 3.32 -11.03
C ILE A 95 6.98 2.88 -11.45
N ILE A 96 6.01 2.99 -10.54
CA ILE A 96 4.62 2.65 -10.81
C ILE A 96 4.00 3.66 -11.78
N THR A 97 4.29 4.95 -11.63
CA THR A 97 3.86 5.97 -12.59
C THR A 97 4.42 5.65 -13.98
N ASP A 98 5.69 5.28 -14.09
CA ASP A 98 6.29 4.89 -15.37
C ASP A 98 5.59 3.67 -15.97
N ILE A 99 5.30 2.63 -15.18
CA ILE A 99 4.51 1.47 -15.63
C ILE A 99 3.13 1.89 -16.15
N ILE A 100 2.44 2.80 -15.44
CA ILE A 100 1.13 3.29 -15.87
C ILE A 100 1.27 4.10 -17.16
N ARG A 101 2.32 4.93 -17.30
CA ARG A 101 2.59 5.67 -18.54
C ARG A 101 2.82 4.73 -19.73
N ASP A 102 3.61 3.68 -19.53
CA ASP A 102 3.84 2.65 -20.55
C ASP A 102 2.49 2.06 -21.03
N LEU A 103 1.58 1.72 -20.11
CA LEU A 103 0.25 1.19 -20.43
C LEU A 103 -0.66 2.23 -21.11
N GLU A 104 -0.63 3.47 -20.64
CA GLU A 104 -1.39 4.59 -21.23
C GLU A 104 -0.93 4.88 -22.67
N ASP A 105 0.37 4.79 -22.93
CA ASP A 105 0.96 4.98 -24.26
C ASP A 105 0.60 3.83 -25.21
N GLU A 106 0.55 2.58 -24.70
CA GLU A 106 0.12 1.39 -25.47
C GLU A 106 -1.33 1.50 -25.95
N GLU A 107 -2.23 2.01 -25.10
CA GLU A 107 -3.65 2.21 -25.40
C GLU A 107 -3.97 3.57 -26.04
N ASN A 108 -2.94 4.41 -26.25
CA ASN A 108 -3.04 5.75 -26.84
C ASN A 108 -4.13 6.64 -26.18
N VAL A 109 -4.16 6.65 -24.85
CA VAL A 109 -5.16 7.43 -24.09
C VAL A 109 -4.85 8.94 -24.14
N GLU A 110 -5.87 9.77 -24.28
CA GLU A 110 -5.71 11.23 -24.32
C GLU A 110 -5.54 11.84 -22.92
N ILE A 111 -6.35 11.37 -21.96
CA ILE A 111 -6.32 11.83 -20.57
C ILE A 111 -5.44 10.88 -19.75
N ARG A 112 -4.48 11.47 -19.05
CA ARG A 112 -3.48 10.74 -18.25
C ARG A 112 -3.76 10.82 -16.76
N LEU A 113 -3.44 9.75 -16.02
CA LEU A 113 -3.51 9.76 -14.56
C LEU A 113 -2.60 10.85 -13.98
N ILE A 114 -3.14 11.64 -13.04
CA ILE A 114 -2.38 12.65 -12.29
C ILE A 114 -2.24 12.19 -10.85
N GLY A 115 -0.99 12.00 -10.41
CA GLY A 115 -0.66 11.54 -9.06
C GLY A 115 -0.78 10.02 -8.87
N PRO A 116 -0.77 9.56 -7.61
CA PRO A 116 -0.81 8.13 -7.29
C PRO A 116 -2.14 7.48 -7.68
N LEU A 117 -2.07 6.26 -8.21
CA LEU A 117 -3.25 5.46 -8.52
C LEU A 117 -4.07 5.17 -7.26
N ASN A 118 -5.36 5.48 -7.33
CA ASN A 118 -6.34 5.11 -6.32
C ASN A 118 -7.71 4.86 -6.95
N GLU A 119 -8.62 4.23 -6.19
CA GLU A 119 -9.92 3.80 -6.71
C GLU A 119 -10.78 4.98 -7.18
N LYS A 120 -10.68 6.13 -6.50
CA LYS A 120 -11.41 7.35 -6.88
C LYS A 120 -10.92 7.88 -8.23
N SER A 121 -9.61 8.11 -8.37
CA SER A 121 -9.04 8.61 -9.63
C SER A 121 -9.26 7.63 -10.79
N PHE A 122 -9.14 6.32 -10.52
CA PHE A 122 -9.43 5.27 -11.48
C PHE A 122 -10.89 5.33 -11.98
N THR A 123 -11.84 5.44 -11.05
CA THR A 123 -13.27 5.50 -11.38
C THR A 123 -13.63 6.77 -12.15
N GLU A 124 -13.02 7.89 -11.81
CA GLU A 124 -13.20 9.17 -12.51
C GLU A 124 -12.67 9.09 -13.95
N LEU A 125 -11.49 8.49 -14.15
CA LEU A 125 -10.87 8.34 -15.47
C LEU A 125 -11.65 7.38 -16.38
N ILE A 126 -12.10 6.23 -15.87
CA ILE A 126 -12.90 5.29 -16.69
C ILE A 126 -14.24 5.90 -17.14
N LYS A 127 -14.82 6.80 -16.34
CA LYS A 127 -16.08 7.48 -16.67
C LYS A 127 -15.92 8.62 -17.66
N SER A 128 -14.69 9.06 -17.93
CA SER A 128 -14.42 10.07 -18.96
C SER A 128 -14.72 9.51 -20.35
N GLU A 129 -15.00 10.40 -21.32
CA GLU A 129 -15.41 10.01 -22.68
C GLU A 129 -14.33 9.17 -23.42
N ASP A 130 -13.09 9.17 -22.92
CA ASP A 130 -11.92 8.49 -23.50
C ASP A 130 -11.64 7.08 -22.95
N ARG A 131 -12.50 6.52 -22.09
CA ARG A 131 -12.43 5.12 -21.58
C ARG A 131 -11.00 4.70 -21.18
N TRP A 132 -10.38 5.46 -20.28
CA TRP A 132 -9.00 5.25 -19.81
C TRP A 132 -8.76 3.82 -19.27
N LEU A 133 -7.92 3.03 -19.97
CA LEU A 133 -7.56 1.65 -19.59
C LEU A 133 -8.78 0.77 -19.25
N ASP A 134 -9.86 0.88 -20.04
CA ASP A 134 -11.17 0.28 -19.74
C ASP A 134 -11.23 -1.25 -19.78
N GLU A 135 -10.21 -1.90 -20.35
CA GLU A 135 -10.03 -3.35 -20.26
C GLU A 135 -9.76 -3.84 -18.83
N TYR A 136 -9.33 -2.95 -17.93
CA TYR A 136 -9.04 -3.29 -16.54
C TYR A 136 -10.16 -2.85 -15.59
N THR A 137 -10.42 -3.68 -14.60
CA THR A 137 -10.94 -3.24 -13.29
C THR A 137 -9.82 -2.66 -12.43
N TYR A 138 -10.17 -1.93 -11.37
CA TYR A 138 -9.18 -1.34 -10.45
C TYR A 138 -8.22 -2.41 -9.89
N ASP A 139 -8.78 -3.53 -9.41
CA ASP A 139 -7.96 -4.61 -8.85
C ASP A 139 -7.12 -5.33 -9.90
N SER A 140 -7.64 -5.55 -11.12
CA SER A 140 -6.85 -6.17 -12.19
C SER A 140 -5.71 -5.26 -12.67
N LEU A 141 -5.91 -3.94 -12.72
CA LEU A 141 -4.84 -2.99 -13.06
C LEU A 141 -3.73 -3.04 -12.00
N ARG A 142 -4.11 -3.06 -10.72
CA ARG A 142 -3.13 -3.20 -9.63
C ARG A 142 -2.32 -4.50 -9.74
N ILE A 143 -2.95 -5.60 -10.13
CA ILE A 143 -2.27 -6.89 -10.36
C ILE A 143 -1.34 -6.80 -11.57
N LYS A 144 -1.79 -6.19 -12.67
CA LYS A 144 -0.95 -5.94 -13.86
C LYS A 144 0.30 -5.14 -13.48
N ILE A 145 0.16 -4.04 -12.74
CA ILE A 145 1.29 -3.25 -12.23
C ILE A 145 2.23 -4.09 -11.36
N LEU A 146 1.68 -4.95 -10.49
CA LEU A 146 2.49 -5.82 -9.64
C LEU A 146 3.30 -6.84 -10.45
N ASN A 147 2.77 -7.32 -11.58
CA ASN A 147 3.48 -8.19 -12.51
C ASN A 147 4.55 -7.42 -13.30
N GLU A 148 4.27 -6.18 -13.71
CA GLU A 148 5.29 -5.35 -14.36
C GLU A 148 6.44 -4.96 -13.43
N LEU A 149 6.16 -4.72 -12.15
CA LEU A 149 7.20 -4.56 -11.13
C LEU A 149 8.09 -5.80 -11.03
N TYR A 150 7.51 -7.00 -11.11
CA TYR A 150 8.28 -8.24 -11.15
C TYR A 150 9.19 -8.30 -12.39
N ASN A 151 8.65 -7.96 -13.57
CA ASN A 151 9.38 -7.96 -14.84
C ASN A 151 10.53 -6.94 -14.83
N LYS A 152 10.33 -5.76 -14.24
CA LYS A 152 11.36 -4.72 -14.05
C LYS A 152 12.37 -5.05 -12.93
N GLY A 153 12.28 -6.22 -12.29
CA GLY A 153 13.27 -6.74 -11.33
C GLY A 153 12.90 -6.62 -9.85
N TYR A 154 11.79 -5.97 -9.50
CA TYR A 154 11.30 -5.79 -8.12
C TYR A 154 10.50 -7.01 -7.63
N LYS A 155 11.08 -8.20 -7.80
CA LYS A 155 10.39 -9.49 -7.62
C LYS A 155 9.87 -9.71 -6.20
N GLY A 156 10.58 -9.19 -5.19
CA GLY A 156 10.27 -9.45 -3.78
C GLY A 156 8.87 -9.04 -3.35
N VAL A 157 8.38 -7.89 -3.85
CA VAL A 157 7.04 -7.38 -3.50
C VAL A 157 5.96 -8.30 -4.07
N ASN A 158 6.06 -8.62 -5.36
CA ASN A 158 5.15 -9.54 -6.04
C ASN A 158 5.13 -10.92 -5.35
N LEU A 159 6.31 -11.55 -5.20
CA LEU A 159 6.43 -12.88 -4.60
C LEU A 159 5.88 -12.93 -3.16
N LEU A 160 6.14 -11.90 -2.35
CA LEU A 160 5.59 -11.81 -1.00
C LEU A 160 4.06 -11.76 -1.02
N LEU A 161 3.48 -10.89 -1.86
CA LEU A 161 2.04 -10.71 -1.91
C LEU A 161 1.31 -11.95 -2.43
N PHE A 162 1.75 -12.56 -3.53
CA PHE A 162 1.13 -13.79 -4.06
C PHE A 162 1.32 -14.99 -3.10
N SER A 163 2.49 -15.15 -2.47
CA SER A 163 2.67 -16.25 -1.51
C SER A 163 1.84 -16.09 -0.23
N SER A 164 1.51 -14.86 0.16
CA SER A 164 0.87 -14.57 1.45
C SER A 164 -0.63 -14.28 1.35
N LEU A 165 -1.11 -13.79 0.20
CA LEU A 165 -2.49 -13.34 0.00
C LEU A 165 -3.27 -14.31 -0.89
N ARG A 166 -4.12 -15.12 -0.26
CA ARG A 166 -5.03 -16.02 -0.98
C ARG A 166 -5.96 -15.30 -1.97
N SER A 167 -6.28 -14.03 -1.72
CA SER A 167 -7.09 -13.21 -2.62
C SER A 167 -6.42 -12.92 -3.97
N LEU A 168 -5.10 -13.01 -4.04
CA LEU A 168 -4.34 -12.77 -5.27
C LEU A 168 -4.04 -14.06 -6.05
N ASN A 169 -4.22 -15.24 -5.44
CA ASN A 169 -3.93 -16.54 -6.06
C ASN A 169 -5.13 -17.09 -6.85
N LYS A 170 -5.96 -16.23 -7.44
CA LYS A 170 -7.15 -16.63 -8.19
C LYS A 170 -6.99 -16.33 -9.66
#